data_AF-A0A517XV38-F1
#
_entry.id   AF-A0A517XV38-F1
#
_cell.length_a   1.000
_cell.length_b   1.000
_cell.length_c   1.000
_cell.angle_alpha   90.00
_cell.angle_beta   90.00
_cell.angle_gamma   90.00
#
_symmetry.space_group_name_H-M   'P 1'
#
loop_
_entity.id
_entity.type
_entity.pdbx_description
1 polymer ?
#
loop_
_entity_poly.entity_id
_entity_poly.type
_entity_poly.pdbx_seq_one_letter_code
_entity_poly.pdbx_strand_id
1 'polypeptide(L)' 'MSASVHPVLNRDRDEVRVPAPYGATLLSYLGRKGLRGHIHTDTVGDVIVLDGEPDMGRVRMYLDDWERAATSA' A
#
# COMPACT_ATOMS: atom_id res chain seq x y z
N MET A 1 14.98 -5.12 14.86
CA MET A 1 14.81 -3.78 14.25
C MET A 1 13.46 -3.78 13.56
N SER A 2 12.40 -3.34 14.23
CA SER A 2 11.10 -3.17 13.57
C SER A 2 11.19 -1.88 12.76
N ALA A 3 11.58 -2.00 11.49
CA ALA A 3 11.42 -0.89 10.56
C ALA A 3 9.91 -0.66 10.41
N SER A 4 9.41 0.44 10.98
CA SER A 4 8.01 0.83 10.84
C SER A 4 7.72 1.01 9.34
N VAL A 5 6.91 0.11 8.78
CA VAL A 5 6.57 0.17 7.37
C VAL A 5 5.41 1.14 7.22
N HIS A 6 5.67 2.30 6.62
CA HIS A 6 4.69 3.37 6.45
C HIS A 6 4.32 3.54 4.97
N PRO A 7 3.18 2.99 4.51
CA PRO A 7 2.68 3.26 3.18
C PRO A 7 2.20 4.71 3.04
N VAL A 8 2.59 5.38 1.95
CA VAL A 8 2.20 6.75 1.63
C VAL A 8 1.25 6.74 0.46
N LEU A 9 0.01 7.18 0.70
CA LEU A 9 -1.03 7.33 -0.34
C LEU A 9 -0.89 8.68 -1.05
N ASN A 10 -0.68 8.65 -2.37
CA ASN A 10 -0.84 9.78 -3.27
C ASN A 10 -2.21 9.71 -3.95
N ARG A 11 -3.14 10.52 -3.44
CA ARG A 11 -4.54 10.54 -3.90
C ARG A 11 -4.73 11.14 -5.30
N ASP A 12 -3.78 11.97 -5.74
CA ASP A 12 -3.87 12.62 -7.05
C ASP A 12 -3.43 11.69 -8.20
N ARG A 13 -2.75 10.59 -7.86
CA ARG A 13 -2.18 9.63 -8.81
C ARG A 13 -2.66 8.20 -8.60
N ASP A 14 -3.58 7.98 -7.67
CA ASP A 14 -4.05 6.65 -7.25
C ASP A 14 -2.88 5.71 -6.88
N GLU A 15 -1.83 6.28 -6.30
CA GLU A 15 -0.56 5.59 -6.04
C GLU A 15 -0.35 5.38 -4.53
N VAL A 16 0.17 4.22 -4.16
CA VAL A 16 0.66 3.94 -2.81
C VAL A 16 2.14 3.61 -2.87
N ARG A 17 2.97 4.40 -2.20
CA ARG A 17 4.40 4.11 -2.02
C ARG A 17 4.63 3.36 -0.74
N VAL A 18 5.44 2.33 -0.77
CA VAL A 18 5.83 1.55 0.40
C VAL A 18 7.29 1.12 0.27
N PRO A 19 8.07 1.06 1.36
CA PRO A 19 9.44 0.55 1.28
C PRO A 19 9.49 -0.84 0.65
N ALA A 20 10.52 -1.12 -0.16
CA ALA A 20 10.78 -2.48 -0.63
C ALA A 20 11.24 -3.35 0.55
N PRO A 21 10.87 -4.64 0.62
CA PRO A 21 10.14 -5.42 -0.38
C PRO A 21 8.63 -5.57 -0.07
N TYR A 22 8.00 -4.59 0.56
CA TYR A 22 6.64 -4.74 1.10
C TYR A 22 5.52 -4.50 0.07
N GLY A 23 5.83 -4.11 -1.17
CA GLY A 23 4.83 -3.86 -2.21
C GLY A 23 3.94 -5.07 -2.49
N ALA A 24 4.54 -6.24 -2.69
CA ALA A 24 3.81 -7.47 -3.02
C ALA A 24 2.86 -7.93 -1.90
N THR A 25 3.30 -7.81 -0.64
CA THR A 25 2.49 -8.19 0.52
C THR A 25 1.36 -7.19 0.76
N LEU A 26 1.62 -5.90 0.54
CA LEU A 26 0.60 -4.86 0.61
C LEU A 26 -0.44 -5.01 -0.51
N LEU A 27 -0.02 -5.19 -1.77
CA LEU A 27 -0.97 -5.42 -2.87
C LEU A 27 -1.84 -6.66 -2.63
N SER A 28 -1.26 -7.75 -2.13
CA SER A 28 -2.02 -8.95 -1.79
C SER A 28 -3.03 -8.70 -0.66
N TYR A 29 -2.69 -7.87 0.32
CA TYR A 29 -3.62 -7.43 1.35
C TYR A 29 -4.77 -6.59 0.78
N LEU A 30 -4.46 -5.58 -0.04
CA LEU A 30 -5.44 -4.72 -0.70
C LEU A 30 -6.38 -5.51 -1.63
N GLY A 31 -5.83 -6.49 -2.35
CA GLY A 31 -6.57 -7.46 -3.17
C GLY A 31 -7.65 -8.21 -2.40
N ARG A 32 -7.34 -8.67 -1.18
CA ARG A 32 -8.32 -9.32 -0.28
C ARG A 32 -9.42 -8.38 0.20
N LYS A 33 -9.20 -7.06 0.12
CA LYS A 33 -10.18 -6.01 0.44
C LYS A 33 -10.95 -5.52 -0.80
N GLY A 34 -10.72 -6.12 -1.96
CA GLY A 34 -11.38 -5.78 -3.21
C GLY A 34 -10.71 -4.64 -4.00
N LEU A 35 -9.56 -4.14 -3.56
CA LEU A 35 -8.77 -3.17 -4.30
C LEU A 35 -7.82 -3.88 -5.27
N ARG A 36 -7.79 -3.43 -6.52
CA ARG A 36 -6.90 -3.97 -7.56
C ARG A 36 -5.85 -2.94 -7.91
N GLY A 37 -4.74 -3.42 -8.44
CA GLY A 37 -3.62 -2.58 -8.82
C GLY A 37 -2.44 -3.40 -9.30
N HIS A 38 -1.39 -2.71 -9.69
CA HIS A 38 -0.14 -3.30 -10.11
C HIS A 38 1.04 -2.62 -9.41
N ILE A 39 2.13 -3.37 -9.21
CA ILE A 39 3.35 -2.87 -8.57
C ILE A 39 4.39 -2.57 -9.64
N HIS A 40 5.07 -1.45 -9.49
CA HIS A 40 6.38 -1.22 -10.06
C HIS A 40 7.35 -0.81 -8.95
N THR A 41 8.61 -1.21 -9.07
CA THR A 41 9.66 -0.85 -8.10
C THR A 41 10.54 0.23 -8.71
N ASP A 42 10.76 1.31 -7.98
CA ASP A 42 11.70 2.37 -8.34
C ASP A 42 12.88 2.42 -7.34
N THR A 43 13.76 3.42 -7.48
CA THR A 43 14.94 3.58 -6.61
C THR A 43 14.60 3.93 -5.17
N VAL A 44 13.36 4.34 -4.88
CA VAL A 44 12.88 4.79 -3.57
C VAL A 44 12.06 3.69 -2.88
N GLY A 45 11.45 2.77 -3.63
CA GLY A 45 10.74 1.62 -3.09
C GLY A 45 9.73 1.03 -4.06
N ASP A 46 8.74 0.33 -3.51
CA ASP A 46 7.64 -0.22 -4.28
C ASP A 46 6.51 0.80 -4.40
N VAL A 47 5.97 0.92 -5.60
CA VAL A 47 4.84 1.79 -5.93
C VAL A 47 3.70 0.92 -6.44
N ILE A 48 2.57 0.99 -5.76
CA ILE A 48 1.33 0.34 -6.15
C ILE A 48 0.46 1.38 -6.85
N VAL A 49 0.13 1.16 -8.10
CA VAL A 49 -0.87 1.95 -8.82
C VAL A 49 -2.20 1.21 -8.70
N LEU A 50 -3.22 1.89 -8.18
CA LEU A 50 -4.54 1.32 -7.96
C LEU A 50 -5.41 1.49 -9.21
N ASP A 51 -6.20 0.47 -9.53
CA ASP A 51 -7.08 0.46 -10.70
C ASP A 51 -8.54 0.75 -10.31
N GLY A 52 -9.31 1.32 -11.24
CA GLY A 52 -10.77 1.35 -11.17
C GLY A 52 -11.39 2.35 -10.19
N GLU A 53 -10.80 3.54 -10.06
CA GLU A 53 -11.31 4.66 -9.25
C GLU A 53 -11.67 4.24 -7.81
N PRO A 54 -10.69 3.77 -7.02
CA PRO A 54 -10.96 3.31 -5.67
C PRO A 54 -11.35 4.47 -4.75
N ASP A 55 -12.23 4.20 -3.78
CA ASP A 55 -12.53 5.14 -2.71
C ASP A 55 -11.28 5.39 -1.85
N MET A 56 -10.70 6.58 -1.97
CA MET A 56 -9.46 6.95 -1.27
C MET A 56 -9.59 6.99 0.25
N GLY A 57 -10.81 7.19 0.78
CA GLY A 57 -11.09 7.07 2.20
C GLY A 57 -10.95 5.63 2.68
N ARG A 58 -11.49 4.68 1.91
CA ARG A 58 -11.32 3.24 2.17
C ARG A 58 -9.87 2.78 1.99
N VAL A 59 -9.19 3.24 0.95
CA VAL A 59 -7.76 2.94 0.73
C VAL A 59 -6.97 3.38 1.96
N ARG A 60 -7.15 4.63 2.42
CA ARG A 60 -6.45 5.13 3.61
C ARG A 60 -6.70 4.28 4.85
N MET A 61 -7.95 3.92 5.12
CA MET A 61 -8.31 3.05 6.25
C MET A 61 -7.59 1.70 6.20
N TYR A 62 -7.53 1.07 5.03
CA TYR A 62 -6.83 -0.21 4.86
C TYR A 62 -5.31 -0.09 5.03
N LEU A 63 -4.70 1.02 4.60
CA LEU A 63 -3.28 1.25 4.83
C LEU A 63 -2.97 1.40 6.33
N ASP A 64 -3.80 2.14 7.06
CA ASP A 64 -3.64 2.32 8.51
C ASP A 64 -3.80 1.00 9.28
N ASP A 65 -4.76 0.15 8.87
CA ASP A 65 -4.94 -1.19 9.43
C ASP A 65 -3.74 -2.10 9.17
N TRP A 66 -3.20 -2.07 7.95
CA TRP A 66 -2.04 -2.86 7.57
C TRP A 66 -0.77 -2.46 8.33
N GLU A 67 -0.54 -1.15 8.47
CA GLU A 67 0.60 -0.60 9.21
C GLU A 67 0.58 -1.00 10.70
N ARG A 68 -0.59 -0.97 11.32
CA ARG A 68 -0.78 -1.45 12.71
C ARG A 68 -0.46 -2.93 12.85
N ALA A 69 -0.90 -3.74 11.88
CA ALA A 69 -0.62 -5.18 11.88
C ALA A 69 0.88 -5.47 11.68
N ALA A 70 1.56 -4.71 10.82
CA ALA A 70 2.99 -4.84 10.56
C ALA A 70 3.88 -4.40 11.74
N THR A 71 3.41 -3.43 12.54
CA THR A 71 4.14 -2.92 13.72
C THR A 71 3.97 -3.80 14.96
N SER A 72 2.91 -4.61 15.01
CA SER A 72 2.58 -5.48 16.15
C SER A 72 3.21 -6.88 16.09
N ALA A 73 4.01 -7.17 15.06
CA ALA A 73 4.71 -8.44 14.83
C ALA A 73 6.22 -8.31 15.09
#